data_AF-A0A4Q3LRA9-F1
#
_entry.id   AF-A0A4Q3LRA9-F1
#
_cell.length_a   1.000
_cell.length_b   1.000
_cell.length_c   1.000
_cell.angle_alpha   90.00
_cell.angle_beta   90.00
_cell.angle_gamma   90.00
#
_symmetry.space_group_name_H-M   'P 1'
#
loop_
_entity.id
_entity.type
_entity.pdbx_description
1 polymer ?
#
loop_
_entity_poly.entity_id
_entity_poly.type
_entity_poly.pdbx_seq_one_letter_code
_entity_poly.pdbx_strand_id
1 'polypeptide(L)'
;MQISRIRALRGPNIWTRSTAIEAIVHCDNAERDLTQLSGLEDRVRARFPRIGTLRSEGAEWRAVSLAEVVETAALSLQALAGCPVTFSRTHATVEDGTFQVVVEYTEESVGRLAIEQAEKLVQAALADTPFDADAVIAQLRDLDEDERIGPSTGSIVDAAVARGIPFRRLTSGSLVQLGWGSKARRIQAAELDMTSAVAESIAQDKDLTKRLLHAAGVPVPLGRPATDLEDAWKIAEEVGLPVVVKPQDGNQGKGVTVNITTRAQLEAAYATSQSFSDEVLVERFLPGHDFRLLVVGN
;
A
#
# COMPACT_ATOMS: atom_id res chain seq x y z
N MET A 1 -2.00 -26.03 22.65
CA MET A 1 -2.84 -25.06 21.94
C MET A 1 -2.74 -25.37 20.47
N GLN A 2 -3.88 -25.44 19.78
CA GLN A 2 -3.94 -25.74 18.35
C GLN A 2 -4.91 -24.80 17.64
N ILE A 3 -4.47 -24.16 16.56
CA ILE A 3 -5.36 -23.43 15.66
C ILE A 3 -5.91 -24.41 14.61
N SER A 4 -7.21 -24.69 14.66
CA SER A 4 -7.84 -25.69 13.78
C SER A 4 -8.38 -25.09 12.48
N ARG A 5 -8.64 -23.77 12.45
CA ARG A 5 -9.20 -23.09 11.29
C ARG A 5 -8.85 -21.60 11.31
N ILE A 6 -8.48 -21.07 10.14
CA ILE A 6 -8.28 -19.62 9.91
C ILE A 6 -9.13 -19.18 8.72
N ARG A 7 -10.03 -18.21 8.93
CA ARG A 7 -10.95 -17.67 7.94
C ARG A 7 -10.85 -16.15 7.87
N ALA A 8 -10.77 -15.59 6.67
CA ALA A 8 -10.91 -14.15 6.47
C ALA A 8 -12.39 -13.73 6.31
N LEU A 9 -12.81 -12.75 7.10
CA LEU A 9 -14.10 -12.08 7.05
C LEU A 9 -13.93 -10.78 6.25
N ARG A 10 -14.32 -10.79 4.97
CA ARG A 10 -13.99 -9.75 3.96
C ARG A 10 -14.96 -8.55 3.95
N GLY A 11 -15.48 -8.17 5.10
CA GLY A 11 -16.43 -7.07 5.25
C GLY A 11 -17.20 -7.14 6.56
N PRO A 12 -18.27 -6.32 6.71
CA PRO A 12 -19.09 -6.31 7.91
C PRO A 12 -19.57 -7.71 8.29
N ASN A 13 -19.36 -8.05 9.55
CA ASN A 13 -19.60 -9.38 10.10
C ASN A 13 -20.15 -9.27 11.53
N ILE A 14 -20.35 -10.41 12.20
CA ILE A 14 -20.96 -10.46 13.55
C ILE A 14 -20.10 -9.79 14.63
N TRP A 15 -18.80 -9.60 14.38
CA TRP A 15 -17.84 -9.07 15.35
C TRP A 15 -17.56 -7.59 15.14
N THR A 16 -17.39 -7.18 13.87
CA THR A 16 -16.97 -5.83 13.51
C THR A 16 -17.54 -5.41 12.15
N ARG A 17 -17.56 -4.09 11.90
CA ARG A 17 -17.85 -3.51 10.58
C ARG A 17 -16.64 -3.56 9.63
N SER A 18 -15.45 -3.80 10.17
CA SER A 18 -14.19 -3.94 9.43
C SER A 18 -13.98 -5.37 8.93
N THR A 19 -12.92 -5.55 8.14
CA THR A 19 -12.35 -6.85 7.80
C THR A 19 -11.66 -7.48 9.01
N ALA A 20 -11.78 -8.80 9.19
CA ALA A 20 -11.15 -9.50 10.31
C ALA A 20 -10.77 -10.95 9.98
N ILE A 21 -9.67 -11.44 10.54
CA ILE A 21 -9.32 -12.85 10.55
C ILE A 21 -9.98 -13.50 11.76
N GLU A 22 -10.76 -14.55 11.51
CA GLU A 22 -11.34 -15.42 12.52
C GLU A 22 -10.51 -16.72 12.59
N ALA A 23 -9.95 -16.99 13.76
CA ALA A 23 -9.24 -18.22 14.07
C ALA A 23 -10.00 -19.03 15.14
N ILE A 24 -10.11 -20.34 14.93
CA ILE A 24 -10.62 -21.26 15.95
C ILE A 24 -9.41 -21.85 16.70
N VAL A 25 -9.31 -21.54 17.97
CA VAL A 25 -8.19 -21.91 18.84
C VAL A 25 -8.68 -22.87 19.91
N HIS A 26 -8.08 -24.06 19.97
CA HIS A 26 -8.31 -25.03 21.03
C HIS A 26 -7.20 -24.94 22.08
N CYS A 27 -7.61 -24.84 23.34
CA CYS A 27 -6.73 -24.76 24.51
C CYS A 27 -7.06 -25.91 25.48
N ASP A 28 -6.03 -26.68 25.82
CA ASP A 28 -6.11 -27.67 26.88
C ASP A 28 -6.38 -27.00 28.24
N ASN A 29 -6.77 -27.77 29.27
CA ASN A 29 -7.17 -27.20 30.57
C ASN A 29 -6.15 -26.22 31.17
N ALA A 30 -4.86 -26.55 31.10
CA ALA A 30 -3.78 -25.69 31.61
C ALA A 30 -3.59 -24.41 30.77
N GLU A 31 -4.03 -24.41 29.51
CA GLU A 31 -3.84 -23.32 28.55
C GLU A 31 -4.98 -22.30 28.56
N ARG A 32 -6.05 -22.59 29.32
CA ARG A 32 -7.19 -21.70 29.51
C ARG A 32 -6.93 -20.65 30.59
N ASP A 33 -5.85 -20.81 31.34
CA ASP A 33 -5.46 -19.92 32.42
C ASP A 33 -3.93 -19.82 32.51
N LEU A 34 -3.40 -18.69 32.06
CA LEU A 34 -1.99 -18.33 32.10
C LEU A 34 -1.37 -18.47 33.49
N THR A 35 -2.15 -18.33 34.57
CA THR A 35 -1.64 -18.50 35.94
C THR A 35 -1.27 -19.95 36.25
N GLN A 36 -1.82 -20.92 35.51
CA GLN A 36 -1.44 -22.33 35.59
C GLN A 36 -0.15 -22.63 34.83
N LEU A 37 0.27 -21.73 33.93
CA LEU A 37 1.49 -21.85 33.13
C LEU A 37 2.58 -20.95 33.72
N SER A 38 3.25 -21.45 34.76
CA SER A 38 4.25 -20.71 35.52
C SER A 38 5.31 -20.04 34.63
N GLY A 39 5.47 -18.73 34.82
CA GLY A 39 6.44 -17.88 34.10
C GLY A 39 6.16 -17.67 32.62
N LEU A 40 5.02 -18.12 32.08
CA LEU A 40 4.75 -18.00 30.65
C LEU A 40 4.55 -16.55 30.22
N GLU A 41 3.83 -15.73 31.01
CA GLU A 41 3.67 -14.32 30.70
C GLU A 41 5.03 -13.60 30.59
N ASP A 42 5.95 -13.85 31.53
CA ASP A 42 7.30 -13.29 31.49
C ASP A 42 8.06 -13.76 30.25
N ARG A 43 7.94 -15.05 29.88
CA ARG A 43 8.55 -15.60 28.67
C ARG A 43 7.99 -14.99 27.38
N VAL A 44 6.69 -14.72 27.32
CA VAL A 44 6.05 -14.01 26.19
C VAL A 44 6.57 -12.58 26.12
N ARG A 45 6.59 -11.86 27.25
CA ARG A 45 7.08 -10.47 27.31
C ARG A 45 8.57 -10.35 27.02
N ALA A 46 9.38 -11.34 27.37
CA ALA A 46 10.81 -11.36 27.01
C ALA A 46 11.02 -11.45 25.49
N ARG A 47 10.12 -12.13 24.77
CA ARG A 47 10.18 -12.33 23.31
C ARG A 47 9.48 -11.23 22.54
N PHE A 48 8.41 -10.68 23.09
CA PHE A 48 7.66 -9.57 22.51
C PHE A 48 7.32 -8.51 23.57
N PRO A 49 8.30 -7.67 23.97
CA PRO A 49 8.09 -6.67 25.02
C PRO A 49 6.97 -5.67 24.72
N ARG A 50 6.71 -5.43 23.44
CA ARG A 50 5.73 -4.47 22.93
C ARG A 50 4.35 -5.07 22.64
N ILE A 51 4.06 -6.29 23.13
CA ILE A 51 2.76 -6.96 22.97
C ILE A 51 1.58 -6.20 23.61
N GLY A 52 1.84 -5.24 24.49
CA GLY A 52 0.78 -4.51 25.20
C GLY A 52 0.17 -5.30 26.37
N THR A 53 -1.11 -5.03 26.64
CA THR A 53 -1.84 -5.59 27.79
C THR A 53 -2.56 -6.86 27.39
N LEU A 54 -2.20 -8.00 28.00
CA LEU A 54 -2.83 -9.30 27.75
C LEU A 54 -4.21 -9.45 28.41
N ARG A 55 -4.60 -8.50 29.26
CA ARG A 55 -5.91 -8.47 29.93
C ARG A 55 -6.83 -7.49 29.21
N SER A 56 -7.98 -7.95 28.75
CA SER A 56 -9.02 -7.09 28.19
C SER A 56 -9.67 -6.23 29.31
N GLU A 57 -9.98 -4.97 29.00
CA GLU A 57 -10.71 -4.09 29.93
C GLU A 57 -12.11 -4.67 30.24
N GLY A 58 -12.41 -4.85 31.53
CA GLY A 58 -13.65 -5.49 31.99
C GLY A 58 -13.55 -7.00 32.28
N ALA A 59 -12.39 -7.61 32.06
CA ALA A 59 -12.10 -9.02 32.36
C ALA A 59 -11.30 -9.22 33.67
N GLU A 60 -11.42 -8.31 34.64
CA GLU A 60 -10.63 -8.34 35.91
C GLU A 60 -10.71 -9.68 36.66
N TRP A 61 -11.78 -10.43 36.45
CA TRP A 61 -12.09 -11.70 37.12
C TRP A 61 -11.94 -12.94 36.22
N ARG A 62 -11.56 -12.77 34.95
CA ARG A 62 -11.43 -13.88 33.99
C ARG A 62 -9.97 -14.22 33.76
N ALA A 63 -9.64 -15.50 33.85
CA ALA A 63 -8.32 -16.01 33.51
C ALA A 63 -8.00 -15.74 32.03
N VAL A 64 -6.75 -15.38 31.74
CA VAL A 64 -6.26 -15.16 30.38
C VAL A 64 -5.78 -16.48 29.80
N SER A 65 -6.41 -16.94 28.74
CA SER A 65 -6.05 -18.12 27.96
C SER A 65 -4.97 -17.82 26.93
N LEU A 66 -4.36 -18.86 26.37
CA LEU A 66 -3.44 -18.70 25.22
C LEU A 66 -4.13 -18.12 23.98
N ALA A 67 -5.45 -18.29 23.84
CA ALA A 67 -6.22 -17.67 22.76
C ALA A 67 -6.19 -16.13 22.85
N GLU A 68 -6.30 -15.55 24.05
CA GLU A 68 -6.19 -14.10 24.26
C GLU A 68 -4.75 -13.59 24.04
N VAL A 69 -3.73 -14.44 24.29
CA VAL A 69 -2.34 -14.11 23.92
C VAL A 69 -2.18 -14.06 22.40
N VAL A 70 -2.74 -15.02 21.67
CA VAL A 70 -2.71 -15.03 20.20
C VAL A 70 -3.42 -13.79 19.64
N GLU A 71 -4.59 -13.46 20.18
CA GLU A 71 -5.34 -12.25 19.82
C GLU A 71 -4.47 -10.99 19.98
N THR A 72 -3.94 -10.79 21.19
CA THR A 72 -3.20 -9.58 21.55
C THR A 72 -1.89 -9.48 20.77
N ALA A 73 -1.19 -10.60 20.58
CA ALA A 73 0.03 -10.67 19.79
C ALA A 73 -0.24 -10.33 18.32
N ALA A 74 -1.26 -10.94 17.70
CA ALA A 74 -1.58 -10.70 16.30
C ALA A 74 -2.02 -9.25 16.04
N LEU A 75 -2.81 -8.65 16.93
CA LEU A 75 -3.18 -7.24 16.83
C LEU A 75 -1.93 -6.34 16.96
N SER A 76 -1.09 -6.59 17.97
CA SER A 76 0.09 -5.77 18.24
C SER A 76 1.15 -5.88 17.15
N LEU A 77 1.39 -7.08 16.62
CA LEU A 77 2.32 -7.27 15.49
C LEU A 77 1.91 -6.44 14.27
N GLN A 78 0.62 -6.45 13.91
CA GLN A 78 0.09 -5.62 12.80
C GLN A 78 0.18 -4.12 13.11
N ALA A 79 -0.23 -3.69 14.30
CA ALA A 79 -0.17 -2.28 14.69
C ALA A 79 1.28 -1.73 14.66
N LEU A 80 2.25 -2.53 15.10
CA LEU A 80 3.67 -2.16 15.08
C LEU A 80 4.31 -2.25 13.68
N ALA A 81 3.75 -3.06 12.78
CA ALA A 81 4.10 -3.06 11.37
C ALA A 81 3.66 -1.75 10.68
N GLY A 82 2.68 -1.05 11.24
CA GLY A 82 2.14 0.21 10.70
C GLY A 82 0.73 0.06 10.11
N CYS A 83 0.14 -1.12 10.22
CA CYS A 83 -1.23 -1.35 9.76
C CYS A 83 -2.22 -0.62 10.70
N PRO A 84 -3.19 0.14 10.18
CA PRO A 84 -4.16 0.90 10.96
C PRO A 84 -5.29 0.00 11.52
N VAL A 85 -4.93 -1.00 12.33
CA VAL A 85 -5.86 -1.93 12.98
C VAL A 85 -6.01 -1.60 14.46
N THR A 86 -7.22 -1.75 14.99
CA THR A 86 -7.52 -1.40 16.39
C THR A 86 -8.43 -2.42 17.08
N PHE A 87 -9.14 -3.24 16.31
CA PHE A 87 -10.11 -4.18 16.85
C PHE A 87 -9.53 -5.60 16.95
N SER A 88 -9.72 -6.22 18.10
CA SER A 88 -9.62 -7.66 18.27
C SER A 88 -10.61 -8.13 19.33
N ARG A 89 -10.95 -9.42 19.31
CA ARG A 89 -11.78 -10.04 20.34
C ARG A 89 -11.59 -11.55 20.40
N THR A 90 -11.50 -12.08 21.61
CA THR A 90 -11.64 -13.52 21.89
C THR A 90 -13.00 -13.83 22.51
N HIS A 91 -13.64 -14.89 22.03
CA HIS A 91 -14.91 -15.39 22.55
C HIS A 91 -14.85 -16.90 22.76
N ALA A 92 -15.25 -17.37 23.94
CA ALA A 92 -15.38 -18.82 24.18
C ALA A 92 -16.60 -19.36 23.43
N THR A 93 -16.46 -20.54 22.83
CA THR A 93 -17.56 -21.21 22.12
C THR A 93 -18.37 -22.11 23.06
N VAL A 94 -19.39 -22.77 22.52
CA VAL A 94 -20.15 -23.80 23.25
C VAL A 94 -19.35 -25.07 23.52
N GLU A 95 -18.27 -25.30 22.75
CA GLU A 95 -17.35 -26.40 22.97
C GLU A 95 -16.28 -25.97 23.97
N ASP A 96 -16.15 -26.75 25.04
CA ASP A 96 -15.27 -26.42 26.15
C ASP A 96 -13.80 -26.42 25.72
N GLY A 97 -13.07 -25.35 26.09
CA GLY A 97 -11.68 -25.13 25.65
C GLY A 97 -11.51 -24.62 24.23
N THR A 98 -12.60 -24.38 23.50
CA THR A 98 -12.54 -23.86 22.13
C THR A 98 -12.94 -22.38 22.10
N PHE A 99 -12.10 -21.56 21.47
CA PHE A 99 -12.24 -20.10 21.38
C PHE A 99 -12.28 -19.65 19.92
N GLN A 100 -13.06 -18.59 19.68
CA GLN A 100 -13.03 -17.78 18.47
C GLN A 100 -12.17 -16.55 18.74
N VAL A 101 -11.02 -16.47 18.08
CA VAL A 101 -10.12 -15.32 18.10
C VAL A 101 -10.36 -14.52 16.83
N VAL A 102 -10.70 -13.24 16.97
CA VAL A 102 -11.03 -12.35 15.86
C VAL A 102 -10.10 -11.16 15.91
N VAL A 103 -9.34 -10.92 14.84
CA VAL A 103 -8.38 -9.82 14.76
C VAL A 103 -8.60 -9.05 13.47
N GLU A 104 -8.76 -7.73 13.56
CA GLU A 104 -8.89 -6.85 12.41
C GLU A 104 -7.64 -6.93 11.51
N TYR A 105 -7.83 -6.76 10.20
CA TYR A 105 -6.76 -6.67 9.23
C TYR A 105 -7.08 -5.63 8.15
N THR A 106 -6.06 -5.01 7.57
CA THR A 106 -6.16 -4.20 6.35
C THR A 106 -5.96 -5.05 5.10
N GLU A 107 -4.88 -5.81 5.05
CA GLU A 107 -4.58 -6.77 3.98
C GLU A 107 -4.66 -8.21 4.51
N GLU A 108 -5.33 -9.10 3.76
CA GLU A 108 -5.67 -10.45 4.23
C GLU A 108 -4.42 -11.29 4.50
N SER A 109 -3.40 -11.17 3.66
CA SER A 109 -2.11 -11.85 3.78
C SER A 109 -1.40 -11.47 5.09
N VAL A 110 -1.36 -10.18 5.41
CA VAL A 110 -0.76 -9.60 6.62
C VAL A 110 -1.49 -10.11 7.86
N GLY A 111 -2.83 -10.07 7.87
CA GLY A 111 -3.63 -10.58 8.99
C GLY A 111 -3.43 -12.08 9.23
N ARG A 112 -3.33 -12.88 8.16
CA ARG A 112 -3.06 -14.32 8.27
C ARG A 112 -1.66 -14.60 8.81
N LEU A 113 -0.65 -13.92 8.28
CA LEU A 113 0.72 -14.04 8.74
C LEU A 113 0.86 -13.61 10.21
N ALA A 114 0.15 -12.56 10.64
CA ALA A 114 0.14 -12.12 12.03
C ALA A 114 -0.41 -13.18 12.98
N ILE A 115 -1.49 -13.90 12.62
CA ILE A 115 -2.03 -15.02 13.41
C ILE A 115 -1.01 -16.18 13.48
N GLU A 116 -0.39 -16.54 12.35
CA GLU A 116 0.62 -17.60 12.31
C GLU A 116 1.84 -17.25 13.19
N GLN A 117 2.30 -16.00 13.14
CA GLN A 117 3.43 -15.55 13.94
C GLN A 117 3.09 -15.40 15.43
N ALA A 118 1.85 -15.03 15.74
CA ALA A 118 1.34 -15.05 17.11
C ALA A 118 1.31 -16.47 17.70
N GLU A 119 0.92 -17.47 16.92
CA GLU A 119 1.03 -18.89 17.32
C GLU A 119 2.49 -19.28 17.56
N LYS A 120 3.41 -18.93 16.65
CA LYS A 120 4.86 -19.20 16.82
C LYS A 120 5.44 -18.54 18.07
N LEU A 121 5.01 -17.32 18.39
CA LEU A 121 5.40 -16.64 19.63
C LEU A 121 4.97 -17.45 20.87
N VAL A 122 3.72 -17.92 20.89
CA VAL A 122 3.20 -18.73 21.99
C VAL A 122 3.98 -20.05 22.11
N GLN A 123 4.23 -20.74 20.99
CA GLN A 123 5.01 -21.98 20.98
C GLN A 123 6.45 -21.75 21.45
N ALA A 124 7.09 -20.66 21.02
CA ALA A 124 8.43 -20.30 21.46
C ALA A 124 8.48 -19.98 22.96
N ALA A 125 7.45 -19.33 23.50
CA ALA A 125 7.33 -19.08 24.93
C ALA A 125 7.05 -20.36 25.74
N LEU A 126 6.28 -21.32 25.20
CA LEU A 126 6.04 -22.63 25.84
C LEU A 126 7.30 -23.49 25.86
N ALA A 127 8.04 -23.54 24.75
CA ALA A 127 9.27 -24.33 24.60
C ALA A 127 10.53 -23.62 25.14
N ASP A 128 10.38 -22.39 25.63
CA ASP A 128 11.47 -21.49 26.01
C ASP A 128 12.56 -21.33 24.94
N THR A 129 12.18 -21.25 23.67
CA THR A 129 13.07 -21.00 22.53
C THR A 129 13.00 -19.54 22.06
N PRO A 130 14.02 -19.00 21.36
CA PRO A 130 14.01 -17.61 20.90
C PRO A 130 12.89 -17.30 19.90
N PHE A 131 12.40 -16.05 19.90
CA PHE A 131 11.50 -15.49 18.90
C PHE A 131 11.88 -14.03 18.66
N ASP A 132 12.12 -13.68 17.40
CA ASP A 132 12.53 -12.32 17.00
C ASP A 132 11.30 -11.52 16.55
N ALA A 133 10.69 -10.81 17.49
CA ALA A 133 9.51 -10.00 17.21
C ALA A 133 9.79 -8.85 16.24
N ASP A 134 10.99 -8.25 16.29
CA ASP A 134 11.34 -7.12 15.42
C ASP A 134 11.50 -7.56 13.96
N ALA A 135 12.09 -8.74 13.73
CA ALA A 135 12.16 -9.33 12.39
C ALA A 135 10.76 -9.66 11.83
N VAL A 136 9.86 -10.18 12.66
CA VAL A 136 8.47 -10.44 12.26
C VAL A 136 7.72 -9.15 11.94
N ILE A 137 7.90 -8.10 12.74
CA ILE A 137 7.28 -6.80 12.50
C ILE A 137 7.77 -6.20 11.18
N ALA A 138 9.07 -6.32 10.88
CA ALA A 138 9.63 -5.88 9.60
C ALA A 138 9.03 -6.68 8.43
N GLN A 139 8.94 -8.01 8.55
CA GLN A 139 8.32 -8.86 7.54
C GLN A 139 6.86 -8.48 7.25
N LEU A 140 6.07 -8.22 8.30
CA LEU A 140 4.68 -7.79 8.15
C LEU A 140 4.58 -6.41 7.50
N ARG A 141 5.50 -5.50 7.81
CA ARG A 141 5.55 -4.16 7.19
C ARG A 141 5.86 -4.26 5.70
N ASP A 142 6.88 -5.03 5.33
CA ASP A 142 7.26 -5.20 3.92
C ASP A 142 6.09 -5.80 3.12
N LEU A 143 5.40 -6.79 3.70
CA LEU A 143 4.21 -7.40 3.08
C LEU A 143 3.04 -6.42 2.95
N ASP A 144 2.78 -5.58 3.97
CA ASP A 144 1.77 -4.52 3.89
C ASP A 144 2.12 -3.50 2.81
N GLU A 145 3.38 -3.06 2.73
CA GLU A 145 3.84 -2.11 1.72
C GLU A 145 3.70 -2.62 0.28
N ASP A 146 3.96 -3.91 0.07
CA ASP A 146 3.83 -4.56 -1.24
C ASP A 146 2.37 -4.72 -1.68
N GLU A 147 1.46 -5.03 -0.75
CA GLU A 147 0.07 -5.36 -1.09
C GLU A 147 -0.91 -4.20 -0.97
N ARG A 148 -0.68 -3.24 -0.07
CA ARG A 148 -1.67 -2.21 0.23
C ARG A 148 -1.99 -1.32 -0.95
N ILE A 149 -3.19 -0.73 -0.90
CA ILE A 149 -3.61 0.26 -1.88
C ILE A 149 -2.68 1.49 -1.81
N GLY A 150 -2.10 1.87 -2.96
CA GLY A 150 -1.22 3.04 -3.05
C GLY A 150 -1.90 4.37 -2.67
N PRO A 151 -1.13 5.40 -2.26
CA PRO A 151 -1.64 6.57 -1.54
C PRO A 151 -2.69 7.38 -2.31
N SER A 152 -2.53 7.55 -3.64
CA SER A 152 -3.50 8.28 -4.47
C SER A 152 -4.85 7.58 -4.50
N THR A 153 -4.84 6.27 -4.72
CA THR A 153 -6.06 5.43 -4.73
C THR A 153 -6.67 5.36 -3.33
N GLY A 154 -5.83 5.19 -2.31
CA GLY A 154 -6.22 5.13 -0.90
C GLY A 154 -6.96 6.39 -0.48
N SER A 155 -6.44 7.56 -0.83
CA SER A 155 -7.09 8.85 -0.56
C SER A 155 -8.50 8.95 -1.15
N ILE A 156 -8.72 8.41 -2.36
CA ILE A 156 -10.04 8.38 -3.00
C ILE A 156 -10.97 7.38 -2.30
N VAL A 157 -10.44 6.22 -1.90
CA VAL A 157 -11.18 5.19 -1.14
C VAL A 157 -11.58 5.71 0.24
N ASP A 158 -10.67 6.34 0.98
CA ASP A 158 -10.94 6.93 2.30
C ASP A 158 -12.03 8.00 2.19
N ALA A 159 -11.94 8.86 1.16
CA ALA A 159 -12.95 9.85 0.86
C ALA A 159 -14.31 9.23 0.51
N ALA A 160 -14.34 8.06 -0.14
CA ALA A 160 -15.56 7.31 -0.43
C ALA A 160 -16.15 6.70 0.86
N VAL A 161 -15.32 6.07 1.69
CA VAL A 161 -15.71 5.50 2.99
C VAL A 161 -16.30 6.57 3.91
N ALA A 162 -15.65 7.73 4.02
CA ALA A 162 -16.14 8.88 4.80
C ALA A 162 -17.52 9.39 4.34
N ARG A 163 -17.89 9.16 3.07
CA ARG A 163 -19.19 9.52 2.48
C ARG A 163 -20.19 8.37 2.48
N GLY A 164 -19.86 7.22 3.08
CA GLY A 164 -20.69 6.03 3.06
C GLY A 164 -20.84 5.40 1.67
N ILE A 165 -19.92 5.69 0.75
CA ILE A 165 -19.88 5.07 -0.57
C ILE A 165 -19.13 3.74 -0.43
N PRO A 166 -19.80 2.60 -0.67
CA PRO A 166 -19.15 1.30 -0.59
C PRO A 166 -18.12 1.15 -1.71
N PHE A 167 -17.06 0.38 -1.46
CA PHE A 167 -16.04 0.11 -2.46
C PHE A 167 -15.68 -1.37 -2.50
N ARG A 168 -15.02 -1.78 -3.58
CA ARG A 168 -14.44 -3.11 -3.75
C ARG A 168 -13.18 -3.01 -4.58
N ARG A 169 -12.06 -3.48 -4.05
CA ARG A 169 -10.83 -3.69 -4.83
C ARG A 169 -11.07 -4.84 -5.82
N LEU A 170 -10.77 -4.61 -7.10
CA LEU A 170 -11.01 -5.58 -8.18
C LEU A 170 -9.77 -6.39 -8.55
N THR A 171 -8.57 -5.88 -8.24
CA THR A 171 -7.27 -6.54 -8.47
C THR A 171 -6.37 -6.36 -7.25
N SER A 172 -5.19 -6.98 -7.25
CA SER A 172 -4.11 -6.63 -6.31
C SER A 172 -3.48 -5.27 -6.62
N GLY A 173 -3.85 -4.60 -7.70
CA GLY A 173 -3.39 -3.25 -8.03
C GLY A 173 -4.33 -2.16 -7.52
N SER A 174 -4.32 -1.02 -8.20
CA SER A 174 -5.11 0.16 -7.90
C SER A 174 -6.51 0.19 -8.52
N LEU A 175 -6.97 -0.94 -9.09
CA LEU A 175 -8.30 -1.01 -9.70
C LEU A 175 -9.37 -1.18 -8.62
N VAL A 176 -10.18 -0.14 -8.41
CA VAL A 176 -11.22 -0.12 -7.39
C VAL A 176 -12.56 0.25 -8.02
N GLN A 177 -13.61 -0.48 -7.61
CA GLN A 177 -14.99 -0.08 -7.87
C GLN A 177 -15.53 0.69 -6.67
N LEU A 178 -16.14 1.85 -6.94
CA LEU A 178 -16.92 2.63 -5.99
C LEU A 178 -18.42 2.46 -6.31
N GLY A 179 -19.27 2.27 -5.30
CA GLY A 179 -20.70 2.08 -5.46
C GLY A 179 -21.10 0.72 -6.08
N TRP A 180 -22.40 0.58 -6.34
CA TRP A 180 -23.02 -0.66 -6.83
C TRP A 180 -23.96 -0.41 -8.02
N GLY A 181 -24.20 -1.48 -8.80
CA GLY A 181 -25.17 -1.49 -9.89
C GLY A 181 -24.92 -0.42 -10.95
N SER A 182 -25.99 0.23 -11.43
CA SER A 182 -25.93 1.27 -12.46
C SER A 182 -25.27 2.58 -12.00
N LYS A 183 -24.97 2.73 -10.70
CA LYS A 183 -24.24 3.87 -10.14
C LYS A 183 -22.78 3.54 -9.81
N ALA A 184 -22.34 2.31 -10.07
CA ALA A 184 -20.96 1.91 -9.84
C ALA A 184 -20.01 2.68 -10.77
N ARG A 185 -18.89 3.13 -10.21
CA ARG A 185 -17.79 3.80 -10.92
C ARG A 185 -16.51 3.02 -10.70
N ARG A 186 -15.60 3.03 -11.66
CA ARG A 186 -14.27 2.42 -11.52
C ARG A 186 -13.19 3.47 -11.56
N ILE A 187 -12.18 3.24 -10.73
CA ILE A 187 -10.96 4.04 -10.70
C ILE A 187 -9.75 3.13 -10.87
N GLN A 188 -8.74 3.63 -11.55
CA GLN A 188 -7.42 3.04 -11.65
C GLN A 188 -6.42 4.12 -11.25
N ALA A 189 -5.76 3.96 -10.10
CA ALA A 189 -5.05 5.07 -9.46
C ALA A 189 -5.97 6.29 -9.27
N ALA A 190 -5.65 7.43 -9.89
CA ALA A 190 -6.49 8.64 -9.85
C ALA A 190 -7.38 8.80 -11.09
N GLU A 191 -7.32 7.88 -12.05
CA GLU A 191 -8.13 7.91 -13.27
C GLU A 191 -9.52 7.36 -13.00
N LEU A 192 -10.51 7.90 -13.71
CA LEU A 192 -11.90 7.47 -13.63
C LEU A 192 -12.27 6.74 -14.92
N ASP A 193 -13.25 5.85 -14.85
CA ASP A 193 -13.89 5.23 -16.02
C ASP A 193 -14.55 6.20 -17.03
N MET A 194 -14.65 7.49 -16.69
CA MET A 194 -15.10 8.56 -17.60
C MET A 194 -13.94 9.34 -18.22
N THR A 195 -12.70 9.11 -17.79
CA THR A 195 -11.53 9.64 -18.49
C THR A 195 -11.49 9.02 -19.88
N SER A 196 -11.59 9.86 -20.91
CA SER A 196 -11.57 9.39 -22.30
C SER A 196 -10.23 8.72 -22.61
N ALA A 197 -10.26 7.54 -23.24
CA ALA A 197 -9.06 6.90 -23.77
C ALA A 197 -8.27 7.84 -24.70
N VAL A 198 -8.96 8.69 -25.47
CA VAL A 198 -8.31 9.70 -26.33
C VAL A 198 -7.56 10.74 -25.49
N ALA A 199 -8.15 11.19 -24.37
CA ALA A 199 -7.50 12.17 -23.50
C ALA A 199 -6.28 11.57 -22.79
N GLU A 200 -6.38 10.30 -22.38
CA GLU A 200 -5.28 9.55 -21.78
C GLU A 200 -4.12 9.36 -22.77
N SER A 201 -4.42 8.92 -24.00
CA SER A 201 -3.40 8.77 -25.05
C SER A 201 -2.73 10.10 -25.42
N ILE A 202 -3.50 11.20 -25.46
CA ILE A 202 -2.93 12.54 -25.63
C ILE A 202 -1.97 12.86 -24.48
N ALA A 203 -2.38 12.65 -23.23
CA ALA A 203 -1.58 12.99 -22.05
C ALA A 203 -0.29 12.17 -21.93
N GLN A 204 -0.27 10.93 -22.43
CA GLN A 204 0.94 10.10 -22.50
C GLN A 204 1.92 10.58 -23.57
N ASP A 205 1.44 11.16 -24.66
CA ASP A 205 2.26 11.75 -25.71
C ASP A 205 2.58 13.23 -25.43
N LYS A 206 3.80 13.48 -24.97
CA LYS A 206 4.25 14.85 -24.63
C LYS A 206 4.25 15.78 -25.84
N ASP A 207 4.55 15.30 -27.04
CA ASP A 207 4.62 16.16 -28.23
C ASP A 207 3.20 16.52 -28.70
N LEU A 208 2.29 15.54 -28.78
CA LEU A 208 0.89 15.77 -29.10
C LEU A 208 0.22 16.70 -28.07
N THR A 209 0.42 16.46 -26.78
CA THR A 209 -0.07 17.33 -25.71
C THR A 209 0.41 18.77 -25.92
N LYS A 210 1.71 18.97 -26.16
CA LYS A 210 2.28 20.32 -26.39
C LYS A 210 1.67 21.00 -27.61
N ARG A 211 1.54 20.28 -28.74
CA ARG A 211 0.95 20.84 -29.97
C ARG A 211 -0.49 21.30 -29.75
N LEU A 212 -1.30 20.50 -29.05
CA LEU A 212 -2.69 20.83 -28.75
C LEU A 212 -2.80 22.03 -27.78
N LEU A 213 -1.99 22.06 -26.73
CA LEU A 213 -1.92 23.19 -25.80
C LEU A 213 -1.49 24.48 -26.51
N HIS A 214 -0.46 24.40 -27.36
CA HIS A 214 0.02 25.54 -28.14
C HIS A 214 -1.05 26.07 -29.10
N ALA A 215 -1.74 25.18 -29.82
CA ALA A 215 -2.84 25.54 -30.70
C ALA A 215 -4.01 26.22 -29.96
N ALA A 216 -4.21 25.87 -28.69
CA ALA A 216 -5.19 26.51 -27.80
C ALA A 216 -4.69 27.83 -27.16
N GLY A 217 -3.46 28.28 -27.47
CA GLY A 217 -2.88 29.51 -26.95
C GLY A 217 -2.21 29.36 -25.58
N VAL A 218 -2.07 28.15 -25.05
CA VAL A 218 -1.33 27.90 -23.81
C VAL A 218 0.18 27.95 -24.12
N PRO A 219 0.98 28.76 -23.41
CA PRO A 219 2.42 28.78 -23.58
C PRO A 219 3.05 27.41 -23.25
N VAL A 220 3.84 26.87 -24.17
CA VAL A 220 4.58 25.62 -23.99
C VAL A 220 6.05 25.80 -24.38
N PRO A 221 6.98 25.00 -23.84
CA PRO A 221 8.37 25.03 -24.27
C PRO A 221 8.50 24.69 -25.77
N LEU A 222 9.23 25.51 -26.52
CA LEU A 222 9.50 25.21 -27.93
C LEU A 222 10.47 24.03 -28.05
N GLY A 223 10.26 23.18 -29.05
CA GLY A 223 11.01 21.94 -29.23
C GLY A 223 10.23 20.93 -30.07
N ARG A 224 10.86 19.83 -30.42
CA ARG A 224 10.26 18.74 -31.21
C ARG A 224 10.99 17.42 -30.97
N PRO A 225 10.40 16.28 -31.40
CA PRO A 225 11.10 15.01 -31.39
C PRO A 225 12.32 15.06 -32.32
N ALA A 226 13.40 14.43 -31.88
CA ALA A 226 14.63 14.28 -32.63
C ALA A 226 14.67 12.91 -33.31
N THR A 227 15.08 12.86 -34.58
CA THR A 227 15.23 11.59 -35.31
C THR A 227 16.54 10.86 -34.99
N ASP A 228 17.57 11.62 -34.64
CA ASP A 228 18.89 11.13 -34.25
C ASP A 228 19.61 12.19 -33.40
N LEU A 229 20.84 11.86 -32.98
CA LEU A 229 21.65 12.74 -32.14
C LEU A 229 22.05 14.06 -32.83
N GLU A 230 22.30 14.05 -34.14
CA GLU A 230 22.65 15.27 -34.86
C GLU A 230 21.44 16.19 -34.99
N ASP A 231 20.27 15.61 -35.26
CA ASP A 231 19.00 16.33 -35.26
C ASP A 231 18.69 16.89 -33.86
N ALA A 232 18.94 16.14 -32.79
CA ALA A 232 18.80 16.61 -31.42
C ALA A 232 19.67 17.85 -31.13
N TRP A 233 20.92 17.87 -31.61
CA TRP A 233 21.79 19.04 -31.48
C TRP A 233 21.28 20.24 -32.30
N LYS A 234 20.81 20.02 -33.53
CA LYS A 234 20.22 21.08 -34.36
C LYS A 234 18.99 21.70 -33.69
N ILE A 235 18.10 20.88 -33.13
CA ILE A 235 16.94 21.37 -32.37
C ILE A 235 17.40 22.25 -31.22
N ALA A 236 18.45 21.84 -30.48
CA ALA A 236 18.97 22.60 -29.37
C ALA A 236 19.54 23.97 -29.79
N GLU A 237 20.21 24.04 -30.94
CA GLU A 237 20.70 25.29 -31.52
C GLU A 237 19.54 26.18 -32.00
N GLU A 238 18.49 25.60 -32.61
CA GLU A 238 17.31 26.31 -33.09
C GLU A 238 16.46 26.90 -31.96
N VAL A 239 16.20 26.13 -30.90
CA VAL A 239 15.38 26.59 -29.76
C VAL A 239 16.15 27.44 -28.75
N GLY A 240 17.49 27.38 -28.80
CA GLY A 240 18.42 28.07 -27.91
C GLY A 240 18.69 27.32 -26.61
N LEU A 241 19.97 27.29 -26.22
CA LEU A 241 20.43 26.72 -24.95
C LEU A 241 20.09 27.63 -23.75
N PRO A 242 19.87 27.07 -22.54
CA PRO A 242 19.88 25.65 -22.22
C PRO A 242 18.63 24.88 -22.71
N VAL A 243 18.76 23.56 -22.85
CA VAL A 243 17.67 22.65 -23.26
C VAL A 243 17.43 21.51 -22.27
N VAL A 244 16.32 20.81 -22.48
CA VAL A 244 15.91 19.58 -21.81
C VAL A 244 15.85 18.47 -22.86
N VAL A 245 16.34 17.29 -22.50
CA VAL A 245 16.22 16.06 -23.30
C VAL A 245 15.43 15.04 -22.47
N LYS A 246 14.39 14.44 -23.06
CA LYS A 246 13.53 13.48 -22.38
C LYS A 246 12.87 12.47 -23.34
N PRO A 247 12.47 11.28 -22.85
CA PRO A 247 11.64 10.35 -23.62
C PRO A 247 10.30 10.99 -23.97
N GLN A 248 9.77 10.75 -25.16
CA GLN A 248 8.48 11.29 -25.57
C GLN A 248 7.32 10.72 -24.74
N ASP A 249 7.32 9.41 -24.49
CA ASP A 249 6.26 8.63 -23.81
C ASP A 249 6.60 8.25 -22.35
N GLY A 250 7.76 8.67 -21.81
CA GLY A 250 8.18 8.34 -20.45
C GLY A 250 7.40 9.05 -19.32
N ASN A 251 7.36 8.47 -18.13
CA ASN A 251 6.73 9.05 -16.95
C ASN A 251 7.72 9.16 -15.76
N GLN A 252 7.29 9.85 -14.69
CA GLN A 252 8.02 9.96 -13.41
C GLN A 252 9.46 10.50 -13.51
N GLY A 253 9.77 11.28 -14.56
CA GLY A 253 11.10 11.86 -14.75
C GLY A 253 12.18 10.88 -15.23
N LYS A 254 11.82 9.62 -15.55
CA LYS A 254 12.77 8.63 -16.07
C LYS A 254 13.32 9.08 -17.43
N GLY A 255 14.64 9.03 -17.57
CA GLY A 255 15.33 9.47 -18.80
C GLY A 255 15.37 10.98 -19.02
N VAL A 256 14.88 11.81 -18.08
CA VAL A 256 14.86 13.27 -18.23
C VAL A 256 16.19 13.88 -17.79
N THR A 257 16.84 14.64 -18.66
CA THR A 257 18.01 15.45 -18.34
C THR A 257 17.71 16.92 -18.60
N VAL A 258 17.95 17.78 -17.62
CA VAL A 258 17.61 19.21 -17.65
C VAL A 258 18.87 20.08 -17.68
N ASN A 259 18.70 21.36 -18.03
CA ASN A 259 19.74 22.39 -18.00
C ASN A 259 21.00 22.02 -18.82
N ILE A 260 20.78 21.46 -20.01
CA ILE A 260 21.86 21.06 -20.93
C ILE A 260 22.35 22.31 -21.66
N THR A 261 23.64 22.58 -21.57
CA THR A 261 24.31 23.79 -22.09
C THR A 261 25.42 23.50 -23.09
N THR A 262 25.80 22.24 -23.28
CA THR A 262 26.87 21.85 -24.20
C THR A 262 26.49 20.64 -25.01
N ARG A 263 27.15 20.46 -26.16
CA ARG A 263 26.95 19.30 -27.02
C ARG A 263 27.28 17.98 -26.31
N ALA A 264 28.40 17.92 -25.60
CA ALA A 264 28.78 16.72 -24.85
C ALA A 264 27.73 16.32 -23.79
N GLN A 265 27.10 17.30 -23.12
CA GLN A 265 25.98 17.06 -22.21
C GLN A 265 24.75 16.52 -22.95
N LEU A 266 24.44 17.08 -24.12
CA LEU A 266 23.32 16.62 -24.95
C LEU A 266 23.53 15.18 -25.43
N GLU A 267 24.74 14.82 -25.87
CA GLU A 267 25.08 13.47 -26.31
C GLU A 267 24.86 12.43 -25.20
N ALA A 268 25.33 12.72 -23.99
CA ALA A 268 25.10 11.87 -22.81
C ALA A 268 23.61 11.78 -22.44
N ALA A 269 22.89 12.91 -22.49
CA ALA A 269 21.47 12.98 -22.19
C ALA A 269 20.63 12.20 -23.20
N TYR A 270 20.96 12.30 -24.49
CA TYR A 270 20.29 11.60 -25.58
C TYR A 270 20.44 10.08 -25.43
N ALA A 271 21.66 9.60 -25.17
CA ALA A 271 21.91 8.19 -24.91
C ALA A 271 21.14 7.68 -23.68
N THR A 272 21.07 8.48 -22.62
CA THR A 272 20.28 8.15 -21.42
C THR A 272 18.79 8.05 -21.76
N SER A 273 18.25 9.05 -22.46
CA SER A 273 16.84 9.07 -22.86
C SER A 273 16.46 7.92 -23.79
N GLN A 274 17.32 7.60 -24.75
CA GLN A 274 17.11 6.52 -25.73
C GLN A 274 17.05 5.14 -25.08
N SER A 275 17.67 4.96 -23.90
CA SER A 275 17.54 3.70 -23.15
C SER A 275 16.14 3.47 -22.55
N PHE A 276 15.28 4.50 -22.52
CA PHE A 276 13.91 4.42 -22.01
C PHE A 276 12.84 4.47 -23.10
N SER A 277 13.12 5.05 -24.27
CA SER A 277 12.18 5.19 -25.38
C SER A 277 12.91 5.38 -26.70
N ASP A 278 12.32 4.87 -27.78
CA ASP A 278 12.84 5.07 -29.14
C ASP A 278 12.70 6.54 -29.59
N GLU A 279 11.74 7.27 -29.02
CA GLU A 279 11.46 8.67 -29.38
C GLU A 279 11.99 9.63 -28.30
N VAL A 280 12.92 10.50 -28.68
CA VAL A 280 13.56 11.48 -27.79
C VAL A 280 13.10 12.90 -28.15
N LEU A 281 12.59 13.62 -27.17
CA LEU A 281 12.18 15.01 -27.31
C LEU A 281 13.29 15.96 -26.82
N VAL A 282 13.59 16.97 -27.64
CA VAL A 282 14.45 18.10 -27.25
C VAL A 282 13.61 19.36 -27.18
N GLU A 283 13.68 20.06 -26.06
CA GLU A 283 12.93 21.30 -25.85
C GLU A 283 13.70 22.33 -25.03
N ARG A 284 13.31 23.60 -25.16
CA ARG A 284 13.91 24.70 -24.41
C ARG A 284 13.74 24.50 -22.90
N PHE A 285 14.82 24.69 -22.15
CA PHE A 285 14.76 24.74 -20.69
C PHE A 285 14.17 26.08 -20.24
N LEU A 286 13.20 26.04 -19.33
CA LEU A 286 12.58 27.21 -18.73
C LEU A 286 13.00 27.29 -17.25
N PRO A 287 13.75 28.32 -16.82
CA PRO A 287 14.07 28.52 -15.42
C PRO A 287 12.84 29.04 -14.66
N GLY A 288 12.69 28.64 -13.40
CA GLY A 288 11.63 29.17 -12.53
C GLY A 288 11.16 28.18 -11.48
N HIS A 289 10.00 28.47 -10.92
CA HIS A 289 9.29 27.60 -10.00
C HIS A 289 8.30 26.71 -10.75
N ASP A 290 8.30 25.43 -10.43
CA ASP A 290 7.31 24.47 -10.93
C ASP A 290 6.14 24.37 -9.94
N PHE A 291 4.91 24.41 -10.46
CA PHE A 291 3.69 24.32 -9.69
C PHE A 291 2.81 23.20 -10.24
N ARG A 292 2.33 22.33 -9.35
CA ARG A 292 1.38 21.27 -9.70
C ARG A 292 -0.05 21.72 -9.40
N LEU A 293 -0.86 21.82 -10.44
CA LEU A 293 -2.28 22.17 -10.34
C LEU A 293 -3.13 20.90 -10.49
N LEU A 294 -4.04 20.67 -9.55
CA LEU A 294 -5.07 19.63 -9.68
C LEU A 294 -6.32 20.25 -10.31
N VAL A 295 -6.69 19.78 -11.50
CA VAL A 295 -7.91 20.19 -12.20
C VAL A 295 -8.94 19.07 -12.11
N VAL A 296 -10.15 19.37 -11.61
CA VAL A 296 -11.24 18.40 -11.46
C VAL A 296 -12.52 18.99 -12.07
N GLY A 297 -13.03 18.35 -13.12
CA GLY A 297 -14.25 18.80 -13.80
C GLY A 297 -13.99 19.85 -14.87
N ASN A 298 -14.97 20.72 -15.09
CA ASN A 298 -14.97 21.79 -16.08
C ASN A 298 -14.87 23.16 -15.41
#